data_AF-A0A6J7S6B3-F1
#
_entry.id   AF-A0A6J7S6B3-F1
#
_cell.length_a   1.000
_cell.length_b   1.000
_cell.length_c   1.000
_cell.angle_alpha   90.00
_cell.angle_beta   90.00
_cell.angle_gamma   90.00
#
_symmetry.space_group_name_H-M   'P 1'
#
loop_
_entity.id
_entity.type
_entity.pdbx_description
1 polymer ?
#
loop_
_entity_poly.entity_id
_entity_poly.type
_entity_poly.pdbx_seq_one_letter_code
_entity_poly.pdbx_strand_id
1 'polypeptide(L)'
;MATARRVVVVSRSARGIDERGLHKTNLAALREALIRVARPGCVCLIDGFGVPAFEHEQRAVVGGDGLSAAIAAASIVAKVTRDRLMVRAGEQLPNWGFGAHFGYSTAAHRAAILEHGVSPLHRMSFQSTAYQQLAL
;
A
#
# COMPACT_ATOMS: atom_id res chain seq x y z
N MET A 1 22.97 -18.03 -2.26
CA MET A 1 22.09 -16.84 -2.21
C MET A 1 21.33 -16.84 -0.89
N ALA A 2 21.25 -15.71 -0.20
CA ALA A 2 20.39 -15.58 0.97
C ALA A 2 18.93 -15.39 0.52
N THR A 3 18.01 -16.15 1.09
CA THR A 3 16.57 -16.04 0.83
C THR A 3 15.84 -15.56 2.08
N ALA A 4 14.70 -14.89 1.89
CA ALA A 4 13.84 -14.53 2.99
C ALA A 4 13.32 -15.80 3.68
N ARG A 5 13.57 -15.92 5.00
CA ARG A 5 13.06 -17.05 5.80
C ARG A 5 11.55 -17.00 6.04
N ARG A 6 10.96 -15.81 5.97
CA ARG A 6 9.53 -15.57 6.15
C ARG A 6 9.15 -14.28 5.46
N VAL A 7 7.99 -14.29 4.79
CA VAL A 7 7.38 -13.10 4.20
C VAL A 7 5.95 -13.02 4.70
N VAL A 8 5.54 -11.83 5.12
CA VAL A 8 4.16 -11.55 5.52
C VAL A 8 3.69 -10.33 4.72
N VAL A 9 2.54 -10.47 4.07
CA VAL A 9 1.86 -9.36 3.41
C VAL A 9 0.55 -9.08 4.14
N VAL A 10 0.33 -7.81 4.44
CA VAL A 10 -0.91 -7.32 5.04
C VAL A 10 -1.50 -6.30 4.08
N SER A 11 -2.79 -6.45 3.76
CA SER A 11 -3.52 -5.52 2.89
C SER A 11 -4.70 -4.91 3.64
N ARG A 12 -5.11 -3.71 3.22
CA ARG A 12 -6.25 -2.97 3.75
C ARG A 12 -7.08 -2.45 2.57
N SER A 13 -8.40 -2.47 2.72
CA SER A 13 -9.34 -2.03 1.68
C SER A 13 -9.40 -0.50 1.56
N ALA A 14 -9.89 -0.01 0.42
CA ALA A 14 -10.16 1.41 0.22
C ALA A 14 -11.11 1.97 1.28
N ARG A 15 -12.25 1.29 1.51
CA ARG A 15 -13.19 1.62 2.59
C ARG A 15 -12.52 1.75 3.97
N GLY A 16 -11.67 0.80 4.34
CA GLY A 16 -10.99 0.84 5.63
C GLY A 16 -9.92 1.93 5.74
N ILE A 17 -9.45 2.46 4.60
CA ILE A 17 -8.61 3.67 4.54
C ILE A 17 -9.49 4.91 4.69
N ASP A 18 -10.62 4.98 4.00
CA ASP A 18 -11.55 6.11 4.06
C ASP A 18 -12.08 6.32 5.50
N GLU A 19 -12.42 5.23 6.20
CA GLU A 19 -12.94 5.27 7.57
C GLU A 19 -11.91 5.71 8.62
N ARG A 20 -10.62 5.43 8.43
CA ARG A 20 -9.58 5.61 9.47
C ARG A 20 -8.50 6.62 9.11
N GLY A 21 -8.41 7.01 7.85
CA GLY A 21 -7.30 7.77 7.28
C GLY A 21 -6.12 6.88 6.86
N LEU A 22 -5.41 7.35 5.82
CA LEU A 22 -4.29 6.62 5.20
C LEU A 22 -3.14 6.34 6.17
N HIS A 23 -2.66 7.36 6.89
CA HIS A 23 -1.49 7.22 7.75
C HIS A 23 -1.72 6.21 8.88
N LYS A 24 -2.86 6.31 9.58
CA LYS A 24 -3.25 5.37 10.64
C LYS A 24 -3.40 3.94 10.09
N THR A 25 -3.99 3.80 8.90
CA THR A 25 -4.17 2.49 8.25
C THR A 25 -2.84 1.87 7.84
N ASN A 26 -1.90 2.66 7.31
CA ASN A 26 -0.55 2.20 6.96
C ASN A 26 0.22 1.74 8.20
N LEU A 27 0.22 2.53 9.27
CA LEU A 27 0.87 2.15 10.53
C LEU A 27 0.30 0.86 11.11
N ALA A 28 -1.03 0.69 11.10
CA ALA A 28 -1.67 -0.53 11.60
C ALA A 28 -1.32 -1.76 10.74
N ALA A 29 -1.27 -1.62 9.41
CA ALA A 29 -0.89 -2.72 8.52
C ALA A 29 0.59 -3.10 8.68
N LEU A 30 1.47 -2.09 8.77
CA LEU A 30 2.90 -2.29 8.99
C LEU A 30 3.16 -2.96 10.34
N ARG A 31 2.50 -2.50 11.42
CA ARG A 31 2.56 -3.14 12.73
C ARG A 31 2.17 -4.60 12.67
N GLU A 32 1.05 -4.93 12.03
CA GLU A 32 0.59 -6.32 11.89
C GLU A 32 1.62 -7.16 11.12
N ALA A 33 2.18 -6.65 10.03
CA ALA A 33 3.20 -7.34 9.26
C ALA A 33 4.46 -7.59 10.09
N LEU A 34 4.92 -6.59 10.85
CA LEU A 34 6.09 -6.69 11.72
C LEU A 34 5.90 -7.70 12.84
N ILE A 35 4.78 -7.66 13.57
CA ILE A 35 4.47 -8.64 14.63
C ILE A 35 4.51 -10.07 14.07
N ARG A 36 3.97 -10.26 12.87
CA ARG A 36 3.90 -11.58 12.24
C ARG A 36 5.22 -12.05 11.66
N VAL A 37 6.18 -11.16 11.34
CA VAL A 37 7.48 -11.55 10.77
C VAL A 37 8.60 -11.59 11.82
N ALA A 38 8.50 -10.79 12.88
CA ALA A 38 9.49 -10.66 13.93
C ALA A 38 9.72 -11.97 14.70
N ARG A 39 10.89 -12.06 15.34
CA ARG A 39 11.34 -13.19 16.15
C ARG A 39 12.05 -12.66 17.41
N PRO A 40 12.13 -13.45 18.50
CA PRO A 40 12.89 -13.06 19.67
C PRO A 40 14.33 -12.65 19.30
N GLY A 41 14.78 -11.50 19.82
CA GLY A 41 16.13 -10.97 19.58
C GLY A 41 16.38 -10.34 18.22
N CYS A 42 15.37 -10.16 17.36
CA CYS A 42 15.55 -9.46 16.08
C CYS A 42 15.43 -7.93 16.21
N VAL A 43 16.08 -7.21 15.30
CA VAL A 43 15.84 -5.79 15.05
C VAL A 43 14.99 -5.62 13.80
N CYS A 44 13.88 -4.90 13.91
CA CYS A 44 13.00 -4.58 12.79
C CYS A 44 13.46 -3.29 12.10
N LEU A 45 13.97 -3.39 10.88
CA LEU A 45 14.28 -2.23 10.04
C LEU A 45 13.03 -1.78 9.30
N ILE A 46 12.70 -0.50 9.39
CA ILE A 46 11.46 0.08 8.87
C ILE A 46 11.80 1.28 7.99
N ASP A 47 11.22 1.37 6.79
CA ASP A 47 11.39 2.54 5.95
C ASP A 47 10.56 3.73 6.46
N GLY A 48 11.19 4.89 6.58
CA GLY A 48 10.55 6.13 6.99
C GLY A 48 10.44 6.29 8.50
N PHE A 49 9.29 5.92 9.09
CA PHE A 49 8.96 6.24 10.48
C PHE A 49 8.70 5.00 11.35
N GLY A 50 8.96 5.15 12.65
CA GLY A 50 8.75 4.09 13.63
C GLY A 50 7.27 3.74 13.81
N VAL A 51 7.02 2.49 14.19
CA VAL A 51 5.69 1.99 14.51
C VAL A 51 5.45 2.13 16.02
N PRO A 52 4.39 2.85 16.45
CA PRO A 52 4.13 3.05 17.86
C PRO A 52 3.75 1.74 18.56
N ALA A 53 4.04 1.67 19.86
CA ALA A 53 3.67 0.58 20.78
C ALA A 53 4.09 -0.84 20.32
N PHE A 54 5.24 -0.99 19.65
CA PHE A 54 5.72 -2.26 19.10
C PHE A 54 6.81 -2.86 20.00
N GLU A 55 6.72 -4.16 20.30
CA GLU A 55 7.49 -4.83 21.38
C GLU A 55 8.93 -5.20 21.00
N HIS A 56 9.23 -5.30 19.71
CA HIS A 56 10.58 -5.61 19.24
C HIS A 56 11.40 -4.35 19.03
N GLU A 57 12.73 -4.47 19.17
CA GLU A 57 13.64 -3.40 18.77
C GLU A 57 13.37 -3.03 17.31
N GLN A 58 13.23 -1.73 17.06
CA GLN A 58 12.97 -1.21 15.72
C GLN A 58 13.90 -0.04 15.41
N ARG A 59 14.24 0.09 14.14
CA ARG A 59 15.01 1.21 13.62
C ARG A 59 14.31 1.75 12.37
N ALA A 60 13.84 2.98 12.49
CA ALA A 60 13.33 3.73 11.36
C ALA A 60 14.51 4.25 10.51
N VAL A 61 14.47 3.99 9.22
CA VAL A 61 15.52 4.35 8.26
C VAL A 61 14.87 5.14 7.14
N VAL A 62 15.18 6.43 7.05
CA VAL A 62 14.66 7.29 5.98
C VAL A 62 15.33 6.91 4.66
N GLY A 63 14.55 6.60 3.63
CA GLY A 63 15.08 6.11 2.35
C GLY A 63 15.70 4.72 2.48
N GLY A 64 15.11 3.89 3.35
CA GLY A 64 15.70 2.62 3.77
C GLY A 64 15.80 1.58 2.65
N ASP A 65 15.00 1.72 1.59
CA ASP A 65 15.04 0.85 0.41
C ASP A 65 16.36 1.00 -0.39
N GLY A 66 16.97 2.18 -0.37
CA GLY A 66 18.31 2.41 -0.93
C GLY A 66 19.47 2.00 -0.01
N LEU A 67 19.19 1.73 1.27
CA LEU A 67 20.21 1.56 2.32
C LEU A 67 20.22 0.17 2.97
N SER A 68 19.14 -0.60 2.84
CA SER A 68 18.98 -1.90 3.50
C SER A 68 18.38 -2.92 2.55
N ALA A 69 19.10 -4.03 2.34
CA ALA A 69 18.63 -5.15 1.53
C ALA A 69 17.30 -5.75 2.04
N ALA A 70 17.09 -5.75 3.37
CA ALA A 70 15.85 -6.25 3.96
C ALA A 70 14.66 -5.33 3.66
N ILE A 71 14.86 -4.01 3.74
CA ILE A 71 13.83 -3.02 3.39
C ILE A 71 13.55 -3.08 1.89
N ALA A 72 14.59 -3.10 1.05
CA ALA A 72 14.45 -3.22 -0.40
C ALA A 72 13.64 -4.47 -0.79
N ALA A 73 13.94 -5.63 -0.19
CA ALA A 73 13.21 -6.86 -0.44
C ALA A 73 11.73 -6.74 -0.02
N ALA A 74 11.44 -6.13 1.13
CA ALA A 74 10.06 -5.88 1.57
C ALA A 74 9.31 -4.94 0.62
N SER A 75 9.95 -3.86 0.16
CA SER A 75 9.39 -2.91 -0.80
C SER A 75 9.06 -3.57 -2.14
N ILE A 76 9.94 -4.45 -2.65
CA ILE A 76 9.69 -5.25 -3.86
C ILE A 76 8.47 -6.15 -3.66
N VAL A 77 8.42 -6.91 -2.56
CA VAL A 77 7.28 -7.79 -2.26
C VAL A 77 5.98 -6.99 -2.19
N ALA A 78 5.97 -5.86 -1.49
CA ALA A 78 4.80 -5.00 -1.36
C ALA A 78 4.32 -4.46 -2.72
N LYS A 79 5.25 -3.91 -3.52
CA LYS A 79 4.96 -3.34 -4.84
C LYS A 79 4.43 -4.39 -5.80
N VAL A 80 5.14 -5.51 -5.96
CA VAL A 80 4.73 -6.59 -6.87
C VAL A 80 3.39 -7.19 -6.45
N THR A 81 3.15 -7.36 -5.15
CA THR A 81 1.86 -7.87 -4.66
C THR A 81 0.72 -6.90 -4.96
N ARG A 82 0.93 -5.59 -4.73
CA ARG A 82 -0.05 -4.56 -5.04
C ARG A 82 -0.35 -4.51 -6.54
N ASP A 83 0.67 -4.50 -7.38
CA ASP A 83 0.49 -4.38 -8.83
C ASP A 83 -0.26 -5.59 -9.39
N ARG A 84 0.06 -6.81 -8.93
CA ARG A 84 -0.71 -8.02 -9.29
C ARG A 84 -2.18 -7.95 -8.84
N LEU A 85 -2.47 -7.32 -7.69
CA LEU A 85 -3.84 -7.09 -7.25
C LEU A 85 -4.56 -6.12 -8.19
N MET A 86 -3.89 -5.04 -8.61
CA MET A 86 -4.48 -4.05 -9.50
C MET A 86 -4.67 -4.56 -10.94
N VAL A 87 -3.80 -5.46 -11.43
CA VAL A 87 -4.02 -6.17 -12.71
C VAL A 87 -5.30 -6.99 -12.65
N ARG A 88 -5.46 -7.83 -11.62
CA ARG A 88 -6.69 -8.62 -11.42
C ARG A 88 -7.92 -7.74 -11.22
N ALA A 89 -7.77 -6.59 -10.54
CA ALA A 89 -8.84 -5.62 -10.45
C ALA A 89 -9.22 -5.05 -11.82
N GLY A 90 -8.25 -4.83 -12.71
CA GLY A 90 -8.50 -4.42 -14.09
C GLY A 90 -9.29 -5.46 -14.90
N GLU A 91 -9.10 -6.75 -14.62
CA GLU A 91 -9.90 -7.82 -15.24
C GLU A 91 -11.36 -7.78 -14.75
N GLN A 92 -11.59 -7.46 -13.48
CA GLN A 92 -12.93 -7.41 -12.86
C GLN A 92 -13.65 -6.08 -13.09
N LEU A 93 -12.91 -4.99 -13.26
CA LEU A 93 -13.37 -3.62 -13.43
C LEU A 93 -12.72 -3.00 -14.68
N PRO A 94 -13.03 -3.53 -15.89
CA PRO A 94 -12.29 -3.23 -17.12
C PRO A 94 -12.32 -1.76 -17.51
N ASN A 95 -13.40 -1.05 -17.20
CA ASN A 95 -13.62 0.34 -17.59
C ASN A 95 -12.64 1.33 -16.91
N TRP A 96 -12.03 0.96 -15.78
CA TRP A 96 -11.21 1.89 -14.99
C TRP A 96 -9.71 1.81 -15.27
N GLY A 97 -9.23 0.92 -16.15
CA GLY A 97 -7.82 0.86 -16.54
C GLY A 97 -6.84 0.43 -15.44
N PHE A 98 -7.31 -0.19 -14.36
CA PHE A 98 -6.51 -0.51 -13.17
C PHE A 98 -5.26 -1.36 -13.43
N GLY A 99 -5.27 -2.21 -14.46
CA GLY A 99 -4.10 -3.01 -14.82
C GLY A 99 -2.93 -2.21 -15.41
N ALA A 100 -3.17 -1.00 -15.91
CA ALA A 100 -2.15 -0.16 -16.53
C ALA A 100 -1.57 0.87 -15.57
N HIS A 101 -2.43 1.66 -14.92
CA HIS A 101 -1.99 2.74 -14.02
C HIS A 101 -2.05 2.35 -12.54
N PHE A 102 -2.48 1.14 -12.20
CA PHE A 102 -2.50 0.62 -10.83
C PHE A 102 -3.20 1.55 -9.83
N GLY A 103 -4.22 2.29 -10.26
CA GLY A 103 -4.93 3.27 -9.42
C GLY A 103 -4.19 4.56 -9.10
N TYR A 104 -3.00 4.84 -9.67
CA TYR A 104 -2.37 6.16 -9.58
C TYR A 104 -3.18 7.21 -10.35
N SER A 105 -3.12 8.48 -9.93
CA SER A 105 -3.85 9.60 -10.56
C SER A 105 -3.20 10.03 -11.88
N THR A 106 -3.20 9.14 -12.87
CA THR A 106 -2.78 9.42 -14.24
C THR A 106 -3.90 10.13 -15.01
N ALA A 107 -3.58 10.74 -16.15
CA ALA A 107 -4.60 11.33 -17.01
C ALA A 107 -5.65 10.30 -17.45
N ALA A 108 -5.21 9.08 -17.82
CA ALA A 108 -6.09 7.97 -18.19
C ALA A 108 -7.04 7.58 -17.04
N HIS A 109 -6.53 7.48 -15.81
CA HIS A 109 -7.37 7.13 -14.66
C HIS A 109 -8.42 8.20 -14.37
N ARG A 110 -8.04 9.48 -14.45
CA ARG A 110 -9.00 10.58 -14.26
C ARG A 110 -10.07 10.58 -15.34
N ALA A 111 -9.71 10.36 -16.60
CA ALA A 111 -10.67 10.25 -17.70
C ALA A 111 -11.67 9.11 -17.46
N ALA A 112 -11.19 7.93 -17.06
CA ALA A 112 -12.06 6.79 -16.75
C ALA A 112 -13.02 7.07 -15.57
N ILE A 113 -12.56 7.80 -14.54
CA ILE A 113 -13.44 8.24 -13.44
C ILE A 113 -14.52 9.19 -13.94
N LEU A 114 -14.17 10.16 -14.80
CA LEU A 114 -15.14 11.10 -15.36
C LEU A 114 -16.17 10.42 -16.26
N GLU A 115 -15.75 9.40 -17.01
CA GLU A 115 -16.61 8.67 -17.93
C GLU A 115 -17.50 7.63 -17.24
N HIS A 116 -16.95 6.88 -16.28
CA HIS A 116 -17.63 5.72 -15.69
C HIS A 116 -18.02 5.91 -14.21
N GLY A 117 -17.73 7.08 -13.63
CA GLY A 117 -17.90 7.33 -12.20
C GLY A 117 -16.85 6.63 -11.34
N VAL A 118 -17.08 6.58 -10.03
CA VAL A 118 -16.19 5.93 -9.07
C VAL A 118 -16.49 4.43 -8.94
N SER A 119 -15.44 3.61 -8.95
CA SER A 119 -15.51 2.19 -8.60
C SER A 119 -15.34 1.93 -7.09
N PRO A 120 -15.69 0.73 -6.59
CA PRO A 120 -15.47 0.34 -5.19
C PRO A 120 -14.02 0.35 -4.69
N LEU A 121 -13.03 0.46 -5.59
CA LEU A 121 -11.60 0.54 -5.24
C LEU A 121 -11.10 1.97 -5.06
N HIS A 122 -11.92 2.97 -5.40
CA HIS A 122 -11.60 4.36 -5.16
C HIS A 122 -11.67 4.67 -3.67
N ARG A 123 -10.74 5.52 -3.23
CA ARG A 123 -10.67 6.02 -1.85
C ARG A 123 -11.35 7.37 -1.82
N MET A 124 -12.58 7.40 -1.33
CA MET A 124 -13.42 8.59 -1.40
C MET A 124 -12.96 9.68 -0.44
N SER A 125 -12.16 9.36 0.58
CA SER A 125 -11.59 10.35 1.49
C SER A 125 -10.40 11.12 0.90
N PHE A 126 -9.96 10.79 -0.32
CA PHE A 126 -8.82 11.46 -0.96
C PHE A 126 -9.31 12.72 -1.69
N GLN A 127 -8.57 13.82 -1.57
CA GLN A 127 -8.83 15.05 -2.31
C GLN A 127 -8.36 14.92 -3.78
N SER A 128 -9.09 14.14 -4.57
CA SER A 128 -8.83 13.97 -6.00
C SER A 128 -9.63 14.97 -6.82
N THR A 129 -8.97 15.67 -7.73
CA THR A 129 -9.62 16.59 -8.70
C THR A 129 -10.71 15.88 -9.51
N ALA A 130 -10.52 14.60 -9.85
CA ALA A 130 -11.52 13.85 -10.62
C ALA A 130 -12.82 13.63 -9.83
N TYR A 131 -12.76 13.45 -8.51
CA TYR A 131 -13.98 13.31 -7.70
C TYR A 131 -14.72 14.64 -7.57
N GLN A 132 -13.97 15.73 -7.42
CA GLN A 132 -14.54 17.09 -7.34
C GLN A 132 -15.28 17.46 -8.64
N GLN A 133 -14.75 17.04 -9.79
CA GLN A 133 -15.37 17.24 -11.10
C GLN A 133 -16.65 16.41 -11.30
N LEU A 134 -16.80 15.30 -10.58
CA LEU A 134 -18.04 14.52 -10.54
C LEU A 134 -19.11 15.10 -9.61
N ALA A 135 -18.80 16.18 -8.87
CA ALA A 135 -19.67 16.79 -7.85
C ALA A 135 -20.20 15.80 -6.79
N LEU A 136 -19.36 14.82 -6.40
CA LEU A 136 -19.64 13.81 -5.37
C LEU A 136 -19.52 14.36 -3.94
#